data_AF-A0A673V6I4-F1
#
_entry.id   AF-A0A673V6I4-F1
#
_cell.length_a   1.000
_cell.length_b   1.000
_cell.length_c   1.000
_cell.angle_alpha   90.00
_cell.angle_beta   90.00
_cell.angle_gamma   90.00
#
_symmetry.space_group_name_H-M   'P 1'
#
loop_
_entity.id
_entity.type
_entity.pdbx_description
1 polymer ?
#
loop_
_entity_poly.entity_id
_entity_poly.type
_entity_poly.pdbx_seq_one_letter_code
_entity_poly.pdbx_strand_id
1 'polypeptide(L)'
;MKGACALVLLWAALLLISGGNCELCSPVKKDVDLFLNGTTDEYVNQVAKYNNDPKVLENARRLKNCIDTKLTEEDKKNAFSALVGLALCVGASGTFLGRLLRAV
;
A
#
# COMPACT_ATOMS: atom_id res chain seq x y z
N MET A 1 -23.70 -8.51 -33.37
CA MET A 1 -22.74 -7.39 -33.32
C MET A 1 -22.45 -6.83 -31.91
N LYS A 2 -23.26 -7.10 -30.87
CA LYS A 2 -23.04 -6.50 -29.52
C LYS A 2 -21.93 -7.17 -28.67
N GLY A 3 -21.64 -8.46 -28.87
CA GLY A 3 -20.67 -9.20 -28.04
C GLY A 3 -19.20 -8.87 -28.32
N ALA A 4 -18.85 -8.51 -29.57
CA ALA A 4 -17.47 -8.19 -29.94
C ALA A 4 -16.98 -6.90 -29.29
N CYS A 5 -17.83 -5.86 -29.20
CA CYS A 5 -17.49 -4.62 -28.49
C CYS A 5 -17.30 -4.84 -26.99
N ALA A 6 -18.10 -5.72 -26.36
CA ALA A 6 -17.96 -6.02 -24.94
C ALA A 6 -16.63 -6.71 -24.62
N LEU A 7 -16.19 -7.64 -25.48
CA LEU A 7 -14.90 -8.33 -25.34
C LEU A 7 -13.71 -7.37 -25.51
N VAL A 8 -13.79 -6.43 -26.45
CA VAL A 8 -12.74 -5.42 -26.65
C VAL A 8 -12.64 -4.47 -25.46
N LEU A 9 -13.77 -4.04 -24.90
CA LEU A 9 -13.80 -3.20 -23.70
C LEU A 9 -13.25 -3.94 -22.47
N LEU A 10 -13.57 -5.23 -22.32
CA LEU A 10 -13.04 -6.06 -21.24
C LEU A 10 -11.52 -6.24 -21.35
N TRP A 11 -11.01 -6.43 -22.57
CA TRP A 11 -9.58 -6.57 -22.83
C TRP A 11 -8.82 -5.26 -22.59
N ALA A 12 -9.38 -4.12 -23.02
CA ALA A 12 -8.85 -2.80 -22.70
C ALA A 12 -8.85 -2.53 -21.20
N ALA A 13 -9.89 -2.92 -20.47
CA ALA A 13 -9.94 -2.81 -19.01
C ALA A 13 -8.85 -3.67 -18.34
N LEU A 14 -8.65 -4.91 -18.78
CA LEU A 14 -7.57 -5.78 -18.29
C LEU A 14 -6.18 -5.18 -18.54
N LEU A 15 -5.97 -4.56 -19.70
CA LEU A 15 -4.71 -3.87 -20.03
C LEU A 15 -4.49 -2.61 -19.17
N LEU A 16 -5.56 -1.85 -18.89
CA LEU A 16 -5.48 -0.69 -17.99
C LEU A 16 -5.19 -1.10 -16.54
N ILE A 17 -5.73 -2.24 -16.09
CA ILE A 17 -5.43 -2.82 -14.78
C ILE A 17 -3.98 -3.37 -14.74
N SER A 18 -3.46 -3.83 -15.87
CA SER A 18 -2.10 -4.37 -16.00
C SER A 18 -1.00 -3.29 -16.10
N GLY A 19 -1.34 -2.00 -16.11
CA GLY A 19 -0.42 -0.93 -16.52
C GLY A 19 0.45 -0.30 -15.43
N GLY A 20 0.26 -0.66 -14.16
CA GLY A 20 1.10 -0.16 -13.07
C GLY A 20 1.92 -1.29 -12.47
N ASN A 21 3.25 -1.14 -12.38
CA ASN A 21 4.01 -1.88 -11.37
C ASN A 21 3.53 -1.36 -10.02
N CYS A 22 2.52 -2.04 -9.46
CA CYS A 22 1.92 -1.77 -8.14
C CYS A 22 2.89 -2.07 -6.98
N GLU A 23 4.18 -2.14 -7.26
CA GLU A 23 5.21 -2.41 -6.31
C GLU A 23 5.69 -1.09 -5.71
N LEU A 24 5.51 -0.95 -4.40
CA LEU A 24 6.20 0.08 -3.63
C LEU A 24 7.71 0.00 -3.91
N CYS A 25 8.33 1.16 -4.07
CA CYS A 25 9.78 1.28 -4.15
C CYS A 25 10.40 0.53 -2.95
N SER A 26 11.38 -0.35 -3.20
CA SER A 26 11.96 -1.23 -2.18
C SER A 26 12.37 -0.50 -0.88
N PRO A 27 13.04 0.68 -0.94
CA PRO A 27 13.24 1.56 0.21
C PRO A 27 11.98 1.92 1.02
N VAL A 28 10.89 2.27 0.34
CA VAL A 28 9.63 2.68 0.96
C VAL A 28 8.93 1.47 1.58
N LYS A 29 8.95 0.33 0.89
CA LYS A 29 8.42 -0.94 1.44
C LYS A 29 9.13 -1.30 2.74
N LYS A 30 10.46 -1.16 2.77
CA LYS A 30 11.27 -1.42 3.97
C LYS A 30 11.02 -0.41 5.09
N ASP A 31 10.82 0.87 4.74
CA ASP A 31 10.48 1.91 5.70
C ASP A 31 9.14 1.61 6.39
N VAL A 32 8.10 1.28 5.61
CA VAL A 32 6.77 0.91 6.12
C VAL A 32 6.81 -0.37 6.96
N ASP A 33 7.58 -1.37 6.54
CA ASP A 33 7.73 -2.62 7.30
C ASP A 33 8.38 -2.36 8.67
N LEU A 34 9.47 -1.59 8.71
CA LEU A 34 10.12 -1.22 9.97
C LEU A 34 9.26 -0.28 10.82
N PHE A 35 8.48 0.60 10.20
CA PHE A 35 7.54 1.44 10.92
C PHE A 35 6.46 0.61 11.62
N LEU A 36 5.87 -0.40 10.96
CA LEU A 36 4.79 -1.20 11.56
C LEU A 36 5.32 -2.30 12.48
N ASN A 37 6.32 -3.07 12.05
CA ASN A 37 6.73 -4.32 12.67
C ASN A 37 8.09 -4.25 13.38
N GLY A 38 8.96 -3.30 12.97
CA GLY A 38 10.29 -3.14 13.55
C GLY A 38 10.28 -2.52 14.95
N THR A 39 11.43 -2.55 15.62
CA THR A 39 11.62 -1.80 16.86
C THR A 39 11.79 -0.30 16.60
N THR A 40 11.57 0.53 17.62
CA THR A 40 11.75 1.98 17.51
C THR A 40 13.13 2.38 17.01
N ASP A 41 14.19 1.74 17.53
CA ASP A 41 15.56 2.08 17.15
C ASP A 41 15.91 1.60 15.74
N GLU A 42 15.40 0.45 15.30
CA GLU A 42 15.57 -0.01 13.92
C GLU A 42 14.92 0.94 12.92
N TYR A 43 13.70 1.41 13.21
CA TYR A 43 13.01 2.38 12.36
C TYR A 43 13.77 3.72 12.31
N VAL A 44 14.16 4.27 13.45
CA VAL A 44 14.90 5.55 13.51
C VAL A 44 16.25 5.44 12.80
N ASN A 45 16.98 4.33 12.98
CA ASN A 45 18.24 4.07 12.28
C ASN A 45 18.05 3.92 10.77
N GLN A 46 16.89 3.44 10.32
CA GLN A 46 16.56 3.39 8.90
C GLN A 46 16.27 4.80 8.35
N VAL A 47 15.50 5.63 9.06
CA VAL A 47 15.21 7.02 8.67
C VAL A 47 16.50 7.85 8.59
N ALA A 48 17.43 7.64 9.52
CA ALA A 48 18.75 8.30 9.57
C ALA A 48 19.58 8.10 8.29
N LYS A 49 19.37 7.00 7.54
CA LYS A 49 20.07 6.79 6.26
C LYS A 49 19.63 7.77 5.17
N TYR A 50 18.43 8.35 5.29
CA TYR A 50 17.86 9.29 4.32
C TYR A 50 17.88 10.72 4.84
N ASN A 51 17.67 10.92 6.14
CA ASN A 51 17.68 12.23 6.77
C ASN A 51 18.19 12.16 8.21
N ASN A 52 19.30 12.83 8.47
CA ASN A 52 19.95 12.89 9.78
C ASN A 52 19.60 14.15 10.59
N ASP A 53 18.62 14.94 10.17
CA ASP A 53 18.14 16.07 10.98
C ASP A 53 17.59 15.56 12.32
N PRO A 54 18.12 16.01 13.46
CA PRO A 54 17.66 15.59 14.78
C PRO A 54 16.15 15.75 14.99
N LYS A 55 15.53 16.78 14.40
CA LYS A 55 14.08 17.03 14.51
C LYS A 55 13.28 15.97 13.77
N VAL A 56 13.78 15.50 12.64
CA VAL A 56 13.15 14.43 11.85
C VAL A 56 13.24 13.10 12.59
N LEU A 57 14.41 12.79 13.16
CA LEU A 57 14.61 11.57 13.95
C LEU A 57 13.78 11.55 15.23
N GLU A 58 13.67 12.69 15.92
CA GLU A 58 12.80 12.82 17.09
C GLU A 58 11.32 12.63 16.73
N ASN A 59 10.87 13.23 15.63
CA ASN A 59 9.51 13.03 15.15
C ASN A 59 9.24 11.57 14.76
N ALA A 60 10.17 10.93 14.05
CA ALA A 60 10.09 9.53 13.69
C ALA A 60 9.92 8.64 14.93
N ARG A 61 10.73 8.88 15.97
CA ARG A 61 10.62 8.18 17.27
C ARG A 61 9.26 8.40 17.93
N ARG A 62 8.76 9.64 17.96
CA ARG A 62 7.46 9.97 18.56
C ARG A 62 6.30 9.27 17.85
N LEU A 63 6.29 9.27 16.51
CA LEU A 63 5.26 8.60 15.72
C LEU A 63 5.31 7.08 15.91
N LYS A 64 6.51 6.50 15.89
CA LYS A 64 6.71 5.06 16.10
C LYS A 64 6.21 4.60 17.47
N ASN A 65 6.57 5.32 18.53
CA ASN A 65 6.08 5.01 19.88
C ASN A 65 4.54 5.09 19.97
N CYS A 66 3.92 6.06 19.27
CA CYS A 66 2.47 6.19 19.25
C CYS A 66 1.81 4.97 18.62
N ILE A 67 2.26 4.55 17.43
CA ILE A 67 1.64 3.42 16.74
C ILE A 67 1.89 2.09 17.47
N ASP A 68 3.07 1.90 18.08
CA ASP A 68 3.38 0.68 18.84
C ASP A 68 2.50 0.53 20.08
N THR A 69 2.03 1.66 20.62
CA THR A 69 1.11 1.67 21.77
C THR A 69 -0.36 1.52 21.35
N LYS A 70 -0.70 1.94 20.13
CA LYS A 70 -2.10 2.07 19.69
C LYS A 70 -2.57 0.96 18.77
N LEU A 71 -1.69 0.43 17.93
CA LEU A 71 -2.03 -0.60 16.96
C LEU A 71 -1.78 -1.98 17.56
N THR A 72 -2.78 -2.83 17.46
CA THR A 72 -2.61 -4.25 17.76
C THR A 72 -1.82 -4.93 16.63
N GLU A 73 -1.35 -6.15 16.89
CA GLU A 73 -0.66 -6.95 15.85
C GLU A 73 -1.57 -7.24 14.64
N GLU A 74 -2.87 -7.36 14.85
CA GLU A 74 -3.85 -7.50 13.77
C GLU A 74 -3.94 -6.21 12.94
N ASP A 75 -3.99 -5.05 13.58
CA ASP A 75 -4.04 -3.76 12.89
C ASP A 75 -2.78 -3.52 12.05
N LYS A 76 -1.60 -3.88 12.58
CA LYS A 76 -0.33 -3.79 11.86
C LYS A 76 -0.31 -4.67 10.62
N LYS A 77 -0.76 -5.92 10.74
CA LYS A 77 -0.88 -6.85 9.61
C LYS A 77 -1.86 -6.37 8.56
N ASN A 78 -3.01 -5.86 8.99
CA ASN A 78 -4.03 -5.32 8.09
C ASN A 78 -3.54 -4.05 7.39
N ALA A 79 -2.85 -3.14 8.10
CA ALA A 79 -2.25 -1.94 7.52
C ALA A 79 -1.16 -2.28 6.50
N PHE A 80 -0.26 -3.22 6.84
CA PHE A 80 0.77 -3.68 5.91
C PHE A 80 0.15 -4.33 4.66
N SER A 81 -0.88 -5.17 4.83
CA SER A 81 -1.58 -5.78 3.71
C SER A 81 -2.37 -4.77 2.87
N ALA A 82 -2.86 -3.67 3.46
CA ALA A 82 -3.51 -2.61 2.69
C ALA A 82 -2.52 -1.79 1.86
N LEU A 83 -1.30 -1.59 2.38
CA LEU A 83 -0.24 -0.82 1.72
C LEU A 83 0.51 -1.64 0.66
N VAL A 84 0.82 -2.90 0.95
CA VAL A 84 1.64 -3.78 0.09
C VAL A 84 0.77 -4.72 -0.74
N GLY A 85 -0.45 -5.01 -0.29
CA GLY A 85 -1.37 -5.85 -1.03
C GLY A 85 -2.03 -5.11 -2.19
N LEU A 86 -2.59 -5.91 -3.10
CA LEU A 86 -3.35 -5.58 -4.30
C LEU A 86 -4.41 -4.45 -4.16
N ALA A 87 -4.73 -4.00 -2.94
CA ALA A 87 -5.80 -3.05 -2.64
C ALA A 87 -5.59 -1.66 -3.26
N LEU A 88 -4.34 -1.16 -3.36
CA LEU A 88 -4.10 0.14 -4.00
C LEU A 88 -4.34 0.11 -5.52
N CYS A 89 -4.14 -1.05 -6.17
CA CYS A 89 -4.43 -1.20 -7.60
C CYS A 89 -5.86 -1.66 -7.89
N VAL A 90 -6.52 -2.35 -6.95
CA VAL A 90 -7.94 -2.69 -7.06
C VAL A 90 -8.84 -1.52 -6.62
N GLY A 91 -8.36 -0.58 -5.81
CA GLY A 91 -9.16 0.54 -5.30
C GLY A 91 -9.69 1.50 -6.38
N ALA A 92 -9.07 1.55 -7.56
CA ALA A 92 -9.58 2.29 -8.71
C ALA A 92 -10.49 1.43 -9.64
N SER A 93 -10.54 0.10 -9.45
CA SER A 93 -11.20 -0.83 -10.38
C SER A 93 -12.29 -1.71 -9.73
N GLY A 94 -12.31 -1.84 -8.40
CA GLY A 94 -13.19 -2.75 -7.66
C GLY A 94 -14.65 -2.28 -7.57
N THR A 95 -14.89 -0.96 -7.59
CA THR A 95 -16.26 -0.42 -7.73
C THR A 95 -16.82 -0.62 -9.14
N PHE A 96 -15.95 -0.82 -10.14
CA PHE A 96 -16.34 -1.06 -11.52
C PHE A 96 -16.72 -2.53 -11.75
N LEU A 97 -15.89 -3.49 -11.30
CA LEU A 97 -16.19 -4.92 -11.47
C LEU A 97 -17.41 -5.38 -10.65
N GLY A 98 -17.59 -4.88 -9.43
CA GLY A 98 -18.75 -5.22 -8.59
C GLY A 98 -20.09 -4.70 -9.15
N ARG A 99 -20.07 -3.62 -9.94
CA ARG A 99 -21.24 -3.15 -10.71
C ARG A 99 -21.40 -3.87 -12.04
N LEU A 100 -20.32 -4.25 -12.71
CA LEU A 100 -20.39 -4.95 -14.00
C LEU A 100 -20.96 -6.37 -13.86
N LEU A 101 -20.54 -7.13 -12.83
CA LEU A 101 -21.07 -8.48 -12.59
C LEU A 101 -22.54 -8.51 -12.17
N ARG A 102 -23.09 -7.39 -11.70
CA ARG A 102 -24.51 -7.27 -11.33
C ARG A 102 -25.39 -6.77 -12.49
N ALA A 103 -24.77 -6.43 -13.63
CA ALA A 103 -25.41 -5.89 -14.82
C ALA A 103 -25.30 -6.83 -16.04
N VAL A 104 -24.75 -8.04 -15.85
CA VAL A 104 -24.75 -9.15 -16.82
C VAL A 104 -25.67 -10.25 -16.30
#